data_AF-W5LWR7-F1
#
_entry.id   AF-W5LWR7-F1
#
_cell.length_a   1.000
_cell.length_b   1.000
_cell.length_c   1.000
_cell.angle_alpha   90.00
_cell.angle_beta   90.00
_cell.angle_gamma   90.00
#
_symmetry.space_group_name_H-M   'P 1'
#
loop_
_entity.id
_entity.type
_entity.pdbx_description
1 polymer ?
#
loop_
_entity_poly.entity_id
_entity_poly.type
_entity_poly.pdbx_seq_one_letter_code
_entity_poly.pdbx_strand_id
1 'polypeptide(L)'
;IILAALNLLTPQKANLLLLSPDNEGRCELKEKWFGTQYSVEEIDKEWSKRWSADFELNPDLHLPTENMFIDGAQQTRLYWTTMLQTGLMPSQPPHPLNNEEAGKP
;
A
#
# COMPACT_ATOMS: atom_id res chain seq x y z
N ILE A 1 15.73 -3.37 5.24
CA ILE A 1 14.51 -4.09 5.69
C ILE A 1 13.43 -4.10 4.60
N ILE A 2 13.02 -2.95 4.06
CA ILE A 2 11.96 -2.87 3.00
C ILE A 2 12.28 -3.73 1.77
N LEU A 3 13.49 -3.63 1.23
CA LEU A 3 13.91 -4.44 0.07
C LEU A 3 13.85 -5.95 0.34
N ALA A 4 14.21 -6.38 1.55
CA ALA A 4 14.16 -7.79 1.92
C ALA A 4 12.71 -8.31 1.94
N ALA A 5 11.76 -7.51 2.42
CA ALA A 5 10.34 -7.87 2.35
C ALA A 5 9.82 -7.88 0.92
N LEU A 6 10.19 -6.88 0.10
CA LEU A 6 9.80 -6.81 -1.31
C LEU A 6 10.26 -8.05 -2.10
N ASN A 7 11.47 -8.55 -1.83
CA ASN A 7 12.01 -9.76 -2.47
C ASN A 7 11.23 -11.05 -2.11
N LEU A 8 10.32 -11.02 -1.15
CA LEU A 8 9.44 -12.14 -0.82
C LEU A 8 8.10 -12.08 -1.59
N LEU A 9 7.75 -10.94 -2.18
CA LEU A 9 6.50 -10.73 -2.90
C LEU A 9 6.59 -11.28 -4.33
N THR A 10 6.72 -12.59 -4.44
CA THR A 10 6.84 -13.34 -5.70
C THR A 10 5.62 -14.23 -5.91
N PRO A 11 5.20 -14.50 -7.16
CA PRO A 11 4.05 -15.37 -7.44
C PRO A 11 4.12 -16.75 -6.78
N GLN A 12 5.31 -17.35 -6.69
CA GLN A 12 5.53 -18.68 -6.08
C GLN A 12 5.24 -18.72 -4.57
N LYS A 13 5.21 -17.56 -3.92
CA LYS A 13 5.00 -17.42 -2.48
C LYS A 13 3.61 -16.88 -2.16
N ALA A 14 2.80 -16.55 -3.17
CA ALA A 14 1.47 -16.01 -3.00
C ALA A 14 0.44 -17.15 -2.88
N ASN A 15 -0.56 -16.94 -2.01
CA ASN A 15 -1.78 -17.73 -1.97
C ASN A 15 -2.93 -16.86 -2.45
N LEU A 16 -3.76 -17.38 -3.35
CA LEU A 16 -4.92 -16.67 -3.87
C LEU A 16 -6.20 -17.22 -3.23
N LEU A 17 -7.06 -16.33 -2.77
CA LEU A 17 -8.37 -16.67 -2.25
C LEU A 17 -9.44 -16.14 -3.20
N LEU A 18 -10.16 -17.05 -3.86
CA LEU A 18 -11.29 -16.70 -4.70
C LEU A 18 -12.60 -16.94 -3.95
N LEU A 19 -13.35 -15.85 -3.74
CA LEU A 19 -14.65 -15.88 -3.10
C LEU A 19 -15.73 -15.56 -4.15
N SER A 20 -16.57 -16.54 -4.47
CA SER A 20 -17.72 -16.37 -5.36
C SER A 20 -18.88 -17.26 -4.92
N PRO A 21 -20.12 -16.74 -4.89
CA PRO A 21 -21.32 -17.56 -4.72
C PRO A 21 -21.44 -18.68 -5.77
N ASP A 22 -20.86 -18.50 -6.96
CA ASP A 22 -20.90 -19.51 -8.03
C ASP A 22 -20.19 -20.82 -7.68
N ASN A 23 -19.42 -20.83 -6.59
CA ASN A 23 -18.73 -22.01 -6.06
C ASN A 23 -19.57 -22.81 -5.05
N GLU A 24 -20.79 -22.37 -4.73
CA GLU A 24 -21.67 -23.08 -3.81
C GLU A 24 -21.97 -24.51 -4.32
N GLY A 25 -21.74 -25.50 -3.46
CA GLY A 25 -21.90 -26.92 -3.81
C GLY A 25 -20.83 -27.50 -4.74
N ARG A 26 -19.83 -26.71 -5.15
CA ARG A 26 -18.69 -27.13 -6.00
C ARG A 26 -17.39 -27.34 -5.24
N CYS A 27 -17.38 -26.99 -3.97
CA CYS A 27 -16.23 -27.11 -3.08
C CYS A 27 -16.22 -28.48 -2.38
N GLU A 28 -15.09 -29.18 -2.43
CA GLU A 28 -14.98 -30.56 -1.92
C GLU A 28 -14.59 -30.61 -0.43
N LEU A 29 -14.02 -29.54 0.11
CA LEU A 29 -13.54 -29.46 1.48
C LEU A 29 -14.48 -28.63 2.33
N LYS A 30 -14.48 -28.94 3.63
CA LYS A 30 -15.26 -28.24 4.63
C LYS A 30 -14.40 -27.96 5.86
N GLU A 31 -14.31 -26.68 6.22
CA GLU A 31 -13.59 -26.25 7.42
C GLU A 31 -14.32 -26.74 8.68
N LYS A 32 -13.57 -27.11 9.72
CA LYS A 32 -14.05 -27.82 10.91
C LYS A 32 -15.04 -27.01 11.75
N TRP A 33 -14.78 -25.72 11.95
CA TRP A 33 -15.46 -24.93 12.98
C TRP A 33 -16.72 -24.26 12.45
N PHE A 34 -16.63 -23.58 11.32
CA PHE A 34 -17.74 -22.84 10.73
C PHE A 34 -18.43 -23.60 9.60
N GLY A 35 -17.84 -24.71 9.15
CA GLY A 35 -18.39 -25.47 8.03
C GLY A 35 -18.24 -24.76 6.70
N THR A 36 -17.33 -23.78 6.60
CA THR A 36 -17.05 -23.06 5.35
C THR A 36 -16.60 -24.05 4.29
N GLN A 37 -17.31 -24.06 3.15
CA GLN A 37 -16.96 -24.89 2.01
C GLN A 37 -15.86 -24.22 1.19
N TYR A 38 -14.80 -24.95 0.86
CA TYR A 38 -13.69 -24.46 0.06
C TYR A 38 -13.06 -25.59 -0.77
N SER A 39 -12.25 -25.22 -1.76
CA SER A 39 -11.35 -26.14 -2.46
C SER A 39 -9.95 -25.53 -2.46
N VAL A 40 -8.94 -26.38 -2.64
CA VAL A 40 -7.55 -25.95 -2.82
C VAL A 40 -7.09 -26.52 -4.15
N GLU A 41 -6.63 -25.63 -5.01
CA GLU A 41 -6.17 -25.96 -6.35
C GLU A 41 -4.79 -25.34 -6.57
N GLU A 42 -3.95 -26.05 -7.32
CA GLU A 42 -2.68 -25.50 -7.78
C GLU A 42 -2.93 -24.45 -8.86
N ILE A 43 -2.13 -23.39 -8.86
CA ILE A 43 -2.18 -22.38 -9.92
C ILE A 43 -1.80 -23.05 -11.24
N ASP A 44 -2.61 -22.82 -12.28
CA ASP A 44 -2.32 -23.35 -13.61
C ASP A 44 -0.91 -22.94 -14.08
N LYS A 45 -0.22 -23.89 -14.72
CA LYS A 45 1.18 -23.73 -15.14
C LYS A 45 1.38 -22.58 -16.11
N GLU A 46 0.41 -22.27 -16.96
CA GLU A 46 0.45 -21.12 -17.86
C GLU A 46 0.56 -19.83 -17.06
N TRP A 47 -0.32 -19.64 -16.07
CA TRP A 47 -0.33 -18.45 -15.22
C TRP A 47 0.91 -18.36 -14.33
N SER A 48 1.34 -19.47 -13.74
CA SER A 48 2.56 -19.53 -12.95
C SER A 48 3.78 -19.10 -13.78
N LYS A 49 3.92 -19.62 -15.01
CA LYS A 49 5.00 -19.22 -15.93
C LYS A 49 4.88 -17.75 -16.31
N ARG A 50 3.67 -17.31 -16.66
CA ARG A 50 3.42 -15.92 -17.07
C ARG A 50 3.85 -14.98 -15.96
N TRP A 51 3.30 -15.11 -14.75
CA TRP A 51 3.60 -14.21 -13.62
C TRP A 51 5.07 -14.21 -13.17
N SER A 52 5.82 -15.26 -13.48
CA SER A 52 7.26 -15.35 -13.19
C SER A 52 8.15 -14.73 -14.26
N ALA A 53 7.57 -14.39 -15.42
CA ALA A 53 8.31 -13.77 -16.50
C ALA A 53 8.59 -12.29 -16.21
N ASP A 54 9.57 -11.75 -16.91
CA ASP A 54 9.77 -10.31 -16.93
C ASP A 54 8.67 -9.67 -17.81
N PHE A 55 8.01 -8.64 -17.30
CA PHE A 55 6.91 -7.97 -17.99
C PHE A 55 7.27 -6.53 -18.27
N GLU A 56 6.73 -6.00 -19.37
CA GLU A 56 6.75 -4.57 -19.60
C GLU A 56 6.02 -3.84 -18.46
N LEU A 57 6.68 -2.83 -17.90
CA LEU A 57 6.11 -2.01 -16.84
C LEU A 57 4.90 -1.26 -17.39
N ASN A 58 3.75 -1.38 -16.72
CA ASN A 58 2.57 -0.62 -17.06
C ASN A 58 2.79 0.86 -16.70
N PRO A 59 2.80 1.81 -17.66
CA PRO A 59 3.04 3.23 -17.39
C PRO A 59 1.96 3.88 -16.50
N ASP A 60 0.77 3.29 -16.41
CA ASP A 60 -0.30 3.77 -15.55
C ASP A 60 -0.05 3.45 -14.06
N LEU A 61 0.86 2.52 -13.76
CA LEU A 61 1.26 2.16 -12.39
C LEU A 61 2.47 2.99 -11.97
N HIS A 62 2.21 4.17 -11.41
CA HIS A 62 3.24 5.06 -10.88
C HIS A 62 3.18 5.12 -9.34
N LEU A 63 4.29 5.57 -8.73
CA LEU A 63 4.28 5.87 -7.31
C LEU A 63 3.29 7.02 -7.03
N PRO A 64 2.60 7.00 -5.86
CA PRO A 64 1.73 8.10 -5.48
C PRO A 64 2.50 9.43 -5.44
N THR A 65 1.86 10.50 -5.87
CA THR A 65 2.37 11.87 -5.64
C THR A 65 2.35 12.19 -4.14
N GLU A 66 3.11 13.21 -3.74
CA GLU A 66 3.06 13.72 -2.37
C GLU A 66 1.60 14.04 -1.97
N ASN A 67 1.20 13.57 -0.78
CA ASN A 67 -0.15 13.82 -0.29
C ASN A 67 -0.27 15.25 0.23
N MET A 68 -0.98 16.09 -0.52
CA MET A 68 -1.11 17.52 -0.21
C MET A 68 -2.07 17.83 0.96
N PHE A 69 -2.83 16.86 1.45
CA PHE A 69 -3.82 17.05 2.52
C PHE A 69 -3.28 16.76 3.93
N ILE A 70 -2.00 16.38 4.05
CA ILE A 70 -1.35 16.21 5.35
C ILE A 70 -0.86 17.59 5.81
N ASP A 71 -1.59 18.17 6.76
CA ASP A 71 -1.46 19.57 7.24
C ASP A 71 -0.01 19.97 7.59
N GLY A 72 0.70 19.08 8.29
CA GLY A 72 2.10 19.31 8.66
C GLY A 72 3.08 19.41 7.49
N ALA A 73 2.79 18.78 6.34
CA ALA A 73 3.70 18.77 5.19
C ALA A 73 3.63 20.08 4.40
N GLN A 74 2.44 20.65 4.21
CA GLN A 74 2.25 21.93 3.51
C GLN A 74 2.80 23.10 4.32
N GLN A 75 2.46 23.16 5.62
CA GLN A 75 2.91 24.23 6.49
C GLN A 75 4.44 24.24 6.62
N THR A 76 5.05 23.07 6.77
CA THR A 76 6.52 22.93 6.86
C THR A 76 7.19 23.30 5.54
N ARG A 77 6.64 22.88 4.39
CA ARG A 77 7.19 23.22 3.07
C ARG A 77 7.11 24.72 2.76
N LEU A 78 5.96 25.35 3.03
CA LEU A 78 5.77 26.79 2.86
C LEU A 78 6.71 27.59 3.76
N TYR A 79 6.84 27.18 5.03
CA TYR A 79 7.75 27.80 5.98
C TYR A 79 9.20 27.77 5.50
N TRP A 80 9.74 26.60 5.16
CA TRP A 80 11.14 26.48 4.73
C TRP A 80 11.41 27.16 3.39
N THR A 81 10.47 27.11 2.44
CA THR A 81 10.60 27.81 1.15
C THR A 81 10.68 29.32 1.35
N THR A 82 9.87 29.86 2.26
CA THR A 82 9.87 31.30 2.59
C THR A 82 11.18 31.71 3.29
N MET A 83 11.67 30.93 4.24
CA MET A 83 12.94 31.22 4.93
C MET A 83 14.15 31.15 3.98
N LEU A 84 14.14 30.23 3.00
CA LEU A 84 15.15 30.17 1.94
C LEU A 84 15.14 31.42 1.05
N GLN A 85 13.97 31.86 0.61
CA GLN A 85 13.83 33.03 -0.27
C GLN A 85 14.15 34.35 0.43
N THR A 86 13.85 34.45 1.73
CA THR A 86 14.10 35.66 2.54
C THR A 86 15.50 35.70 3.17
N GLY A 87 16.26 34.60 3.12
CA GLY A 87 17.59 34.49 3.72
C GLY A 87 17.59 34.40 5.26
N LEU A 88 16.42 34.26 5.87
CA LEU A 88 16.23 34.22 7.32
C LEU A 88 16.15 32.77 7.81
N MET A 89 17.23 32.01 7.70
CA MET A 89 17.23 30.61 8.14
C MET A 89 17.17 30.51 9.67
N PRO A 90 16.14 29.87 10.23
CA PRO A 90 16.05 29.62 11.67
C PRO A 90 17.00 28.49 12.08
N SER A 91 17.48 28.50 13.33
CA SER A 91 18.34 27.44 13.87
C SER A 91 17.55 26.15 14.22
N GLN A 92 16.21 26.21 14.26
CA GLN A 92 15.30 25.11 14.57
C GLN A 92 13.99 25.24 13.78
N PRO A 93 13.36 24.15 13.32
CA PRO A 93 12.01 24.17 12.75
C PRO A 93 10.97 24.64 13.79
N PRO A 94 9.85 25.24 13.35
CA PRO A 94 8.73 25.53 14.23
C PRO A 94 8.14 24.21 14.75
N HIS A 95 7.82 24.18 16.04
CA HIS A 95 7.09 23.05 16.62
C HIS A 95 5.74 22.90 15.91
N PRO A 96 5.28 21.67 15.62
CA PRO A 96 3.94 21.47 15.06
C PRO A 96 2.92 22.05 16.04
N LEU A 97 1.99 22.87 15.50
CA LEU A 97 0.83 23.32 16.26
C LEU A 97 0.04 22.08 16.66
N ASN A 98 -0.08 21.82 17.96
CA ASN A 98 -0.96 20.77 18.44
C ASN A 98 -2.39 21.11 18.02
N ASN A 99 -3.14 20.10 17.58
CA ASN A 99 -4.55 20.22 17.17
C ASN A 99 -5.48 20.83 18.25
N GLU A 100 -5.00 21.08 19.47
CA GLU A 100 -5.73 21.75 20.55
C GLU A 100 -5.80 23.28 20.41
N GLU A 101 -4.91 23.94 19.66
CA GLU A 101 -4.92 25.40 19.53
C GLU A 101 -5.84 25.92 18.41
N ALA A 102 -6.23 25.05 17.46
CA ALA A 102 -7.16 25.39 16.38
C ALA A 102 -8.64 25.39 16.80
N GLY A 103 -8.93 25.12 18.08
CA GLY A 103 -10.28 24.89 18.61
C GLY A 103 -10.67 25.76 19.80
N LYS A 104 -10.24 27.02 19.85
CA LYS A 104 -10.84 28.02 20.76
C LYS A 104 -11.43 29.19 19.97
N PRO A 105 -12.66 29.63 20.32
CA PRO A 105 -13.43 30.62 19.56
C PRO A 105 -12.75 31.99 19.50
#